data_AF-A0A524LU70-F1
#
_entry.id   AF-A0A524LU70-F1
#
_cell.length_a   1.000
_cell.length_b   1.000
_cell.length_c   1.000
_cell.angle_alpha   90.00
_cell.angle_beta   90.00
_cell.angle_gamma   90.00
#
_symmetry.space_group_name_H-M   'P 1'
#
loop_
_entity.id
_entity.type
_entity.pdbx_description
1 polymer ?
#
loop_
_entity_poly.entity_id
_entity_poly.type
_entity_poly.pdbx_seq_one_letter_code
_entity_poly.pdbx_strand_id
1 'polypeptide(L)'
;MPNNYDLGTMTVIGHDVEKLTQALGIPDDRFDDLVQLAQSAWEYEETISESIEYLAKNASGSELVLALVFFGRIWEDNPNDDEDEEE
;
A
#
# COMPACT_ATOMS: atom_id res chain seq x y z
N MET A 1 -0.95 -21.01 -7.63
CA MET A 1 -2.28 -20.49 -7.21
C MET A 1 -2.25 -19.01 -7.51
N PRO A 2 -3.33 -18.38 -8.01
CA PRO A 2 -3.30 -16.93 -8.20
C PRO A 2 -3.05 -16.29 -6.83
N ASN A 3 -2.01 -15.46 -6.73
CA ASN A 3 -1.77 -14.66 -5.53
C ASN A 3 -2.90 -13.62 -5.47
N ASN A 4 -3.62 -13.59 -4.36
CA ASN A 4 -4.61 -12.57 -4.06
C ASN A 4 -4.01 -11.67 -2.98
N TYR A 5 -3.91 -10.39 -3.26
CA TYR A 5 -3.42 -9.38 -2.32
C TYR A 5 -4.60 -8.63 -1.76
N ASP A 6 -4.75 -8.70 -0.45
CA ASP A 6 -5.72 -7.91 0.29
C ASP A 6 -5.07 -6.59 0.71
N LEU A 7 -5.55 -5.48 0.15
CA LEU A 7 -5.06 -4.13 0.41
C LEU A 7 -6.13 -3.31 1.16
N GLY A 8 -6.96 -3.98 1.96
CA GLY A 8 -8.10 -3.39 2.62
C GLY A 8 -9.28 -3.26 1.66
N THR A 9 -9.55 -2.06 1.15
CA THR A 9 -10.71 -1.85 0.25
C THR A 9 -10.53 -2.39 -1.17
N MET A 10 -9.38 -3.00 -1.48
CA MET A 10 -9.06 -3.53 -2.82
C MET A 10 -8.41 -4.91 -2.73
N THR A 11 -9.00 -5.89 -3.41
CA THR A 11 -8.33 -7.17 -3.69
C THR A 11 -7.70 -7.14 -5.07
N VAL A 12 -6.37 -7.30 -5.15
CA VAL A 12 -5.69 -7.46 -6.45
C VAL A 12 -5.49 -8.95 -6.72
N ILE A 13 -6.04 -9.42 -7.84
CA ILE A 13 -5.91 -10.80 -8.31
C ILE A 13 -4.68 -10.87 -9.21
N GLY A 14 -3.85 -11.94 -9.12
CA GLY A 14 -2.55 -12.03 -9.79
C GLY A 14 -2.46 -11.66 -11.29
N HIS A 15 -3.53 -11.77 -12.08
CA HIS A 15 -3.53 -11.31 -13.48
C HIS A 15 -3.54 -9.77 -13.62
N ASP A 16 -4.03 -9.04 -12.61
CA ASP A 16 -4.01 -7.58 -12.56
C ASP A 16 -2.67 -7.05 -12.04
N VAL A 17 -1.91 -7.87 -11.28
CA VAL A 17 -0.55 -7.55 -10.84
C VAL A 17 0.38 -7.37 -12.03
N GLU A 18 0.49 -8.37 -12.92
CA GLU A 18 1.37 -8.34 -14.10
C GLU A 18 1.08 -7.14 -15.02
N LYS A 19 -0.20 -6.76 -15.14
CA LYS A 19 -0.59 -5.60 -15.95
C LYS A 19 -0.18 -4.28 -15.31
N LEU A 20 -0.32 -4.16 -13.99
CA LEU A 20 0.05 -2.96 -13.24
C LEU A 20 1.56 -2.77 -13.23
N THR A 21 2.32 -3.83 -12.94
CA THR A 21 3.79 -3.81 -12.91
C THR A 21 4.35 -3.49 -14.29
N GLN A 22 3.81 -4.10 -15.36
CA GLN A 22 4.22 -3.79 -16.74
C GLN A 22 3.91 -2.34 -17.14
N ALA A 23 2.73 -1.81 -16.78
CA ALA A 23 2.36 -0.43 -17.10
C ALA A 23 3.23 0.60 -16.36
N LEU A 24 3.66 0.27 -15.15
CA LEU A 24 4.47 1.13 -14.29
C LEU A 24 5.98 0.92 -14.47
N GLY A 25 6.38 -0.04 -15.30
CA GLY A 25 7.78 -0.41 -15.51
C GLY A 25 8.46 -0.99 -14.26
N ILE A 26 7.68 -1.60 -13.38
CA ILE A 26 8.13 -2.21 -12.12
C ILE A 26 8.32 -3.71 -12.36
N PRO A 27 9.38 -4.33 -11.83
CA PRO A 27 9.52 -5.79 -11.86
C PRO A 27 8.38 -6.49 -11.10
N ASP A 28 7.86 -7.59 -11.62
CA ASP A 28 6.70 -8.28 -11.02
C ASP A 28 6.95 -8.76 -9.59
N ASP A 29 8.20 -9.17 -9.30
CA ASP A 29 8.64 -9.61 -7.97
C ASP A 29 8.64 -8.49 -6.93
N ARG A 30 8.66 -7.22 -7.37
CA ARG A 30 8.61 -6.06 -6.48
C ARG A 30 7.21 -5.76 -5.99
N PHE A 31 6.17 -6.30 -6.62
CA PHE A 31 4.79 -6.02 -6.20
C PHE A 31 4.55 -6.44 -4.75
N ASP A 32 5.01 -7.65 -4.38
CA ASP A 32 4.89 -8.20 -3.02
C ASP A 32 5.63 -7.34 -2.01
N ASP A 33 6.84 -6.91 -2.37
CA ASP A 33 7.66 -6.02 -1.53
C ASP A 33 6.93 -4.69 -1.28
N LEU A 34 6.24 -4.15 -2.28
CA LEU A 34 5.52 -2.88 -2.16
C LEU A 34 4.24 -3.00 -1.32
N VAL A 35 3.55 -4.14 -1.40
CA VAL A 35 2.42 -4.44 -0.50
C VAL A 35 2.91 -4.54 0.94
N GLN A 36 4.00 -5.27 1.19
CA GLN A 36 4.60 -5.38 2.52
C GLN A 36 5.12 -4.03 3.03
N LEU A 37 5.68 -3.20 2.15
CA LEU A 37 6.15 -1.87 2.49
C LEU A 37 5.00 -0.96 2.93
N ALA A 38 3.86 -1.01 2.22
CA ALA A 38 2.67 -0.25 2.57
C ALA A 38 2.06 -0.70 3.91
N GLN A 39 2.01 -2.01 4.17
CA GLN A 39 1.60 -2.56 5.47
C GLN A 39 2.56 -2.13 6.59
N SER A 40 3.87 -2.19 6.34
CA SER A 40 4.88 -1.72 7.30
C SER A 40 4.72 -0.24 7.59
N ALA A 41 4.40 0.59 6.59
CA ALA A 41 4.19 2.03 6.80
C ALA A 41 2.95 2.32 7.66
N TRP A 42 1.91 1.49 7.56
CA TRP A 42 0.77 1.52 8.47
C TRP A 42 1.19 1.15 9.90
N GLU A 43 2.03 0.12 10.08
CA GLU A 43 2.44 -0.35 11.41
C GLU A 43 3.48 0.55 12.08
N TYR A 44 4.19 1.35 11.30
CA TYR A 44 5.43 1.98 11.71
C TYR A 44 5.23 3.24 12.57
N GLU A 45 4.23 4.11 12.31
CA GLU A 45 4.17 5.44 12.95
C GLU A 45 2.74 5.92 13.26
N GLU A 46 2.63 6.82 14.25
CA GLU A 46 1.36 7.33 14.78
C GLU A 46 0.65 8.31 13.84
N THR A 47 1.36 8.87 12.86
CA THR A 47 0.79 9.85 11.93
C THR A 47 0.96 9.47 10.47
N ILE A 48 -0.03 9.85 9.65
CA ILE A 48 0.02 9.73 8.18
C ILE A 48 1.30 10.36 7.60
N SER A 49 1.74 11.49 8.14
CA SER A 49 2.95 12.17 7.68
C SER A 49 4.21 11.32 7.83
N GLU A 50 4.32 10.59 8.94
CA GLU A 50 5.48 9.74 9.23
C GLU A 50 5.43 8.45 8.41
N SER A 51 4.24 7.87 8.19
CA SER A 51 4.06 6.76 7.24
C SER A 51 4.45 7.16 5.81
N ILE A 52 4.09 8.37 5.36
CA ILE A 52 4.51 8.89 4.04
C ILE A 52 6.02 9.09 3.99
N GLU A 53 6.63 9.63 5.05
CA GLU A 53 8.08 9.79 5.12
C GLU A 53 8.80 8.43 5.05
N TYR A 54 8.28 7.42 5.74
CA TYR A 54 8.79 6.05 5.68
C TYR A 54 8.72 5.48 4.26
N LEU A 55 7.59 5.64 3.57
CA LEU A 55 7.46 5.20 2.17
C LEU A 55 8.46 5.93 1.26
N ALA A 56 8.60 7.24 1.41
CA ALA A 56 9.51 8.06 0.60
C ALA A 56 11.00 7.74 0.84
N LYS A 57 11.36 7.19 2.02
CA LYS A 57 12.72 6.72 2.32
C LYS A 57 13.03 5.36 1.69
N ASN A 58 12.01 4.53 1.47
CA ASN A 58 12.18 3.12 1.10
C ASN A 58 11.75 2.79 -0.35
N ALA A 59 11.03 3.69 -1.02
CA ALA A 59 10.63 3.56 -2.42
C ALA A 59 10.83 4.87 -3.18
N SER A 60 10.95 4.78 -4.51
CA SER A 60 11.07 5.96 -5.37
C SER A 60 10.38 5.75 -6.72
N GLY A 61 10.17 6.83 -7.48
CA GLY A 61 9.57 6.75 -8.82
C GLY A 61 8.17 6.11 -8.80
N SER A 62 7.91 5.20 -9.75
CA SER A 62 6.63 4.51 -9.86
C SER A 62 6.34 3.56 -8.69
N GLU A 63 7.38 2.98 -8.08
CA GLU A 63 7.24 2.15 -6.88
C GLU A 63 6.68 2.95 -5.70
N LEU A 64 7.15 4.18 -5.50
CA LEU A 64 6.63 5.06 -4.45
C LEU A 64 5.16 5.42 -4.68
N VAL A 65 4.79 5.73 -5.93
CA VAL A 65 3.40 6.03 -6.29
C VAL A 65 2.50 4.83 -5.97
N LEU A 66 2.93 3.62 -6.32
CA LEU A 66 2.16 2.41 -6.09
C LEU A 66 2.06 2.08 -4.59
N ALA A 67 3.15 2.22 -3.84
CA ALA A 67 3.17 2.03 -2.38
C ALA A 67 2.25 3.02 -1.65
N LEU A 68 2.20 4.28 -2.08
CA LEU A 68 1.27 5.28 -1.55
C LEU A 68 -0.19 4.95 -1.85
N VAL A 69 -0.49 4.41 -3.03
CA VAL A 69 -1.84 3.92 -3.38
C VAL A 69 -2.23 2.76 -2.47
N PHE A 70 -1.34 1.78 -2.27
CA PHE A 70 -1.61 0.65 -1.37
C PHE A 70 -1.82 1.11 0.07
N PHE A 71 -0.95 2.01 0.55
CA PHE A 71 -1.07 2.58 1.89
C PHE A 71 -2.40 3.30 2.09
N GLY A 72 -2.83 4.14 1.15
CA GLY A 72 -4.12 4.82 1.23
C GLY A 72 -5.31 3.86 1.30
N ARG A 73 -5.23 2.71 0.62
CA ARG A 73 -6.28 1.68 0.65
C ARG A 73 -6.34 0.93 1.97
N ILE A 74 -5.18 0.65 2.56
CA ILE A 74 -5.06 0.04 3.88
C ILE A 74 -5.57 1.02 4.95
N TRP A 75 -5.24 2.30 4.82
CA TRP A 75 -5.70 3.36 5.71
C TRP A 75 -7.23 3.52 5.68
N GLU A 76 -7.84 3.57 4.49
CA GLU A 76 -9.30 3.69 4.32
C GLU A 76 -10.08 2.49 4.86
N ASP A 77 -9.48 1.29 4.89
CA ASP A 77 -10.15 0.08 5.39
C ASP A 77 -10.12 -0.05 6.91
N ASN A 78 -9.46 0.88 7.62
CA ASN A 78 -9.34 0.85 9.06
C ASN A 78 -10.26 1.92 9.71
N PRO A 79 -11.54 1.60 9.98
CA PRO A 79 -12.51 2.54 10.58
C PRO A 79 -12.25 2.87 12.07
N ASN A 80 -11.13 2.44 12.65
CA ASN A 80 -10.84 2.61 14.08
C ASN A 80 -10.23 3.97 14.46
N ASP A 81 -10.14 4.93 13.53
CA ASP A 81 -9.66 6.30 13.82
C ASP A 81 -10.78 7.36 13.81
N ASP A 82 -12.03 6.96 13.50
CA ASP A 82 -13.21 7.84 13.48
C ASP A 82 -14.15 7.63 14.69
N GLU A 83 -13.72 6.91 15.74
CA GLU A 83 -14.47 6.78 17.03
C GLU A 83 -14.05 7.81 18.09
N ASP A 84 -13.48 8.96 17.70
CA ASP A 84 -13.22 10.12 18.60
C ASP A 84 -14.02 11.38 18.21
N GLU A 85 -15.24 11.22 17.68
CA GLU A 85 -16.23 12.30 17.61
C GLU A 85 -17.56 11.86 18.27
N GLU A 86 -17.71 12.15 19.57
CA GLU A 86 -18.92 12.68 20.24
C GLU A 86 -18.89 12.41 21.77
N GLU A 87 -18.34 13.37 22.55
CA GLU A 87 -18.79 13.65 23.93
C GLU A 87 -19.41 15.05 24.01
#